data_AF-A0A7C4JKL4-F1
#
_entry.id   AF-A0A7C4JKL4-F1
#
_cell.length_a   1.000
_cell.length_b   1.000
_cell.length_c   1.000
_cell.angle_alpha   90.00
_cell.angle_beta   90.00
_cell.angle_gamma   90.00
#
_symmetry.space_group_name_H-M   'P 1'
#
loop_
_entity.id
_entity.type
_entity.pdbx_description
1 polymer ?
#
loop_
_entity_poly.entity_id
_entity_poly.type
_entity_poly.pdbx_seq_one_letter_code
_entity_poly.pdbx_strand_id
1 'polypeptide(L)'
;MQVFSGNTKICIQCKGYRRLCGLRRCLLSSSSIYRSKAVSLVERGYIEGSTPPTVIVGERGYPLVRVYFGVPPGIKGEKASFYDNPNEWIDKLNLEDVIDLRSSLILVAMHKLNVYTVPMIVNVELLLAGVSLKPVDTEVVVEKFIRKSILLDSIVPPLGPSILARNIRVTGNPNLPKRLEKIIDDDLRAFDAVIELYNDGTDFYTIARAFSLGLLGLKNNRKAVPTRWSITAVDQSIGNHLLSALKLNPPISNTLVFYNKNLYNKYLVILAPGTYRAIWIEVWHPSSAFNPSSKIEYLVVEEFPASRYTVMDGGYIAARTSILEYLHKMNRQAKVAIIREILPQYI
;
A
#
# COMPACT_ATOMS: atom_id res chain seq x y z
N MET A 1 13.73 11.40 -13.56
CA MET A 1 12.94 12.50 -14.12
C MET A 1 11.68 11.87 -14.70
N GLN A 2 10.62 11.82 -13.90
CA GLN A 2 9.23 11.53 -14.29
C GLN A 2 8.43 11.78 -13.01
N VAL A 3 8.02 13.04 -12.89
CA VAL A 3 7.24 13.62 -11.80
C VAL A 3 5.99 14.08 -12.53
N PHE A 4 4.83 13.52 -12.17
CA PHE A 4 3.61 13.47 -12.99
C PHE A 4 3.73 12.55 -14.22
N SER A 5 3.17 11.34 -14.13
CA SER A 5 2.61 10.63 -15.29
C SER A 5 1.21 11.16 -15.65
N GLY A 6 0.72 12.23 -15.00
CA GLY A 6 -0.41 12.98 -15.50
C GLY A 6 0.00 13.72 -16.78
N ASN A 7 -0.76 13.53 -17.87
CA ASN A 7 -0.51 14.12 -19.16
C ASN A 7 -0.12 15.61 -19.05
N THR A 8 1.15 15.92 -19.28
CA THR A 8 1.72 17.28 -19.21
C THR A 8 0.95 18.23 -20.12
N LYS A 9 0.42 17.75 -21.25
CA LYS A 9 -0.40 18.54 -22.18
C LYS A 9 -1.71 18.99 -21.54
N ILE A 10 -2.42 18.10 -20.82
CA ILE A 10 -3.65 18.44 -20.09
C ILE A 10 -3.32 19.42 -18.97
N CYS A 11 -2.27 19.21 -18.18
CA CYS A 11 -1.89 20.12 -17.11
C CYS A 11 -1.50 21.52 -17.63
N ILE A 12 -0.76 21.59 -18.74
CA ILE A 12 -0.38 22.86 -19.40
C ILE A 12 -1.62 23.61 -19.90
N GLN A 13 -2.59 22.90 -20.50
CA GLN A 13 -3.86 23.50 -20.92
C GLN A 13 -4.71 23.91 -19.72
N CYS A 14 -4.68 23.12 -18.64
CA CYS A 14 -5.43 23.34 -17.41
C CYS A 14 -4.92 24.55 -16.63
N LYS A 15 -3.60 24.81 -16.68
CA LYS A 15 -2.89 25.86 -15.92
C LYS A 15 -3.22 25.86 -14.42
N GLY A 16 -3.64 24.71 -13.88
CA GLY A 16 -4.04 24.52 -12.49
C GLY A 16 -5.40 25.09 -12.09
N TYR A 17 -6.01 26.00 -12.87
CA TYR A 17 -7.29 26.63 -12.51
C TYR A 17 -8.50 26.07 -13.27
N ARG A 18 -8.31 25.47 -14.46
CA ARG A 18 -9.43 24.97 -15.30
C ARG A 18 -9.97 23.61 -14.90
N ARG A 19 -9.29 22.90 -13.99
CA ARG A 19 -9.70 21.58 -13.43
C ARG A 19 -10.05 20.53 -14.49
N LEU A 20 -9.30 20.50 -15.59
CA LEU A 20 -9.53 19.56 -16.70
C LEU A 20 -9.37 18.08 -16.30
N CYS A 21 -8.68 17.79 -15.19
CA CYS A 21 -8.57 16.44 -14.62
C CYS A 21 -9.72 16.07 -13.68
N GLY A 22 -10.77 16.90 -13.57
CA GLY A 22 -11.96 16.62 -12.76
C GLY A 22 -11.79 16.79 -11.25
N LEU A 23 -10.58 17.04 -10.75
CA LEU A 23 -10.33 17.31 -9.33
C LEU A 23 -10.92 18.64 -8.86
N ARG A 24 -11.34 18.67 -7.58
CA ARG A 24 -11.77 19.92 -6.94
C ARG A 24 -10.62 20.91 -6.75
N ARG A 25 -9.39 20.42 -6.58
CA ARG A 25 -8.18 21.23 -6.40
C ARG A 25 -7.01 20.65 -7.20
N CYS A 26 -6.12 21.52 -7.70
CA CYS A 26 -4.94 21.08 -8.44
C CYS A 26 -3.86 20.51 -7.52
N LEU A 27 -3.48 19.24 -7.72
CA LEU A 27 -2.42 18.57 -6.93
C LEU A 27 -1.05 19.24 -7.08
N LEU A 28 -0.76 19.89 -8.21
CA LEU A 28 0.49 20.67 -8.37
C LEU A 28 0.58 21.81 -7.35
N SER A 29 -0.55 22.45 -7.04
CA SER A 29 -0.61 23.51 -6.03
C SER A 29 -0.45 22.95 -4.62
N SER A 30 -1.11 21.85 -4.28
CA SER A 30 -0.96 21.16 -3.00
C SER A 30 0.49 20.68 -2.81
N SER A 31 1.09 20.09 -3.85
CA SER A 31 2.50 19.68 -3.88
C SER A 31 3.45 20.82 -3.53
N SER A 32 3.17 22.05 -3.98
CA SER A 32 3.98 23.23 -3.64
C SER A 32 3.95 23.55 -2.14
N ILE A 33 2.78 23.42 -1.49
CA ILE A 33 2.61 23.68 -0.06
C ILE A 33 3.40 22.66 0.76
N TYR A 34 3.21 21.36 0.50
CA TYR A 34 3.95 20.32 1.21
C TYR A 34 5.45 20.39 0.94
N ARG A 35 5.84 20.77 -0.29
CA ARG A 35 7.22 21.07 -0.63
C ARG A 35 7.79 22.20 0.23
N SER A 36 7.08 23.32 0.36
CA SER A 36 7.53 24.45 1.17
C SER A 36 7.68 24.08 2.64
N LYS A 37 6.68 23.38 3.20
CA LYS A 37 6.73 22.86 4.58
C LYS A 37 7.93 21.94 4.79
N ALA A 38 8.15 20.99 3.88
CA ALA A 38 9.31 20.12 3.94
C ALA A 38 10.62 20.91 3.84
N VAL A 39 10.71 21.92 2.97
CA VAL A 39 11.94 22.73 2.80
C VAL A 39 12.31 23.42 4.11
N SER A 40 11.35 24.04 4.77
CA SER A 40 11.57 24.68 6.07
C SER A 40 12.08 23.69 7.13
N LEU A 41 11.58 22.46 7.14
CA LEU A 41 12.01 21.43 8.09
C LEU A 41 13.43 20.93 7.82
N VAL A 42 13.82 20.80 6.55
CA VAL A 42 15.20 20.44 6.19
C VAL A 42 16.18 21.55 6.54
N GLU A 43 15.82 22.83 6.34
CA GLU A 43 16.65 23.97 6.75
C GLU A 43 16.89 24.01 8.25
N ARG A 44 15.91 23.59 9.06
CA ARG A 44 16.07 23.42 10.51
C ARG A 44 16.97 22.25 10.90
N GLY A 45 17.22 21.31 9.99
CA GLY A 45 18.07 20.13 10.22
C GLY A 45 17.47 19.05 11.14
N TYR A 46 16.23 19.23 11.61
CA TYR A 46 15.61 18.36 12.61
C TYR A 46 14.10 18.18 12.39
N ILE A 47 13.62 16.94 12.54
CA ILE A 47 12.20 16.58 12.44
C ILE A 47 11.85 15.67 13.60
N GLU A 48 10.69 15.91 14.22
CA GLU A 48 10.09 15.04 15.22
C GLU A 48 8.67 14.65 14.79
N GLY A 49 8.27 13.43 15.15
CA GLY A 49 6.92 12.90 14.94
C GLY A 49 6.88 11.40 15.18
N SER A 50 5.69 10.82 15.34
CA SER A 50 5.60 9.37 15.57
C SER A 50 5.56 8.59 14.25
N THR A 51 6.35 7.53 14.15
CA THR A 51 6.38 6.57 13.04
C THR A 51 6.38 5.13 13.59
N PRO A 52 5.90 4.13 12.84
CA PRO A 52 5.09 4.21 11.64
C PRO A 52 3.85 5.04 11.94
N PRO A 53 3.44 5.81 10.94
CA PRO A 53 2.31 5.24 10.22
C PRO A 53 2.77 4.53 8.94
N THR A 54 3.90 4.92 8.34
CA THR A 54 4.36 4.35 7.05
C THR A 54 5.77 3.79 7.11
N VAL A 55 5.97 2.58 6.57
CA VAL A 55 7.30 2.03 6.23
C VAL A 55 7.30 1.57 4.78
N ILE A 56 8.32 1.99 4.02
CA ILE A 56 8.45 1.64 2.61
C ILE A 56 9.87 1.16 2.31
N VAL A 57 9.99 0.00 1.70
CA VAL A 57 11.20 -0.48 1.04
C VAL A 57 11.06 -0.20 -0.45
N GLY A 58 11.93 0.64 -0.99
CA GLY A 58 11.93 0.98 -2.41
C GLY A 58 12.38 -0.17 -3.30
N GLU A 59 11.99 -0.16 -4.58
CA GLU A 59 12.44 -1.14 -5.58
C GLU A 59 13.58 -0.62 -6.49
N ARG A 60 13.71 0.71 -6.59
CA ARG A 60 14.66 1.32 -7.52
C ARG A 60 16.10 1.04 -7.12
N GLY A 61 16.80 0.29 -7.97
CA GLY A 61 18.19 -0.10 -7.76
C GLY A 61 18.36 -1.45 -7.06
N TYR A 62 17.29 -2.23 -6.92
CA TYR A 62 17.33 -3.59 -6.37
C TYR A 62 18.52 -4.39 -6.96
N PRO A 63 19.34 -5.08 -6.11
CA PRO A 63 19.11 -5.36 -4.69
C PRO A 63 19.56 -4.24 -3.72
N LEU A 64 20.08 -3.12 -4.22
CA LEU A 64 20.52 -1.98 -3.40
C LEU A 64 19.41 -0.91 -3.31
N VAL A 65 18.65 -0.94 -2.22
CA VAL A 65 17.40 -0.19 -2.06
C VAL A 65 17.46 0.83 -0.92
N ARG A 66 16.50 1.75 -0.86
CA ARG A 66 16.31 2.63 0.30
C ARG A 66 15.12 2.15 1.12
N VAL A 67 15.26 2.22 2.43
CA VAL A 67 14.16 2.08 3.40
C VAL A 67 13.72 3.48 3.82
N TYR A 68 12.42 3.71 3.83
CA TYR A 68 11.78 4.97 4.16
C TYR A 68 10.82 4.78 5.33
N PHE A 69 10.81 5.76 6.22
CA PHE A 69 9.84 5.88 7.31
C PHE A 69 9.05 7.17 7.12
N GLY A 70 7.72 7.09 7.14
CA GLY A 70 6.85 8.26 7.01
C GLY A 70 6.67 8.92 8.36
N VAL A 71 7.21 10.13 8.51
CA VAL A 71 7.11 10.91 9.74
C VAL A 71 6.19 12.11 9.50
N PRO A 72 5.06 12.22 10.23
CA PRO A 72 4.23 13.42 10.22
C PRO A 72 4.86 14.50 11.10
N PRO A 73 5.36 15.62 10.54
CA PRO A 73 6.13 16.59 11.31
C PRO A 73 5.31 17.26 12.41
N GLY A 74 5.76 17.14 13.66
CA GLY A 74 5.16 17.72 14.86
C GLY A 74 3.93 16.96 15.38
N ILE A 75 3.57 15.82 14.78
CA ILE A 75 2.43 15.01 15.22
C ILE A 75 2.95 13.82 16.02
N LYS A 76 2.50 13.71 17.28
CA LYS A 76 2.93 12.67 18.21
C LYS A 76 1.77 11.79 18.69
N GLY A 77 2.10 10.59 19.17
CA GLY A 77 1.19 9.61 19.73
C GLY A 77 0.18 9.05 18.71
N GLU A 78 -0.97 8.61 19.21
CA GLU A 78 -1.99 7.92 18.42
C GLU A 78 -2.53 8.75 17.24
N LYS A 79 -2.50 10.09 17.32
CA LYS A 79 -2.93 10.96 16.21
C LYS A 79 -2.14 10.75 14.92
N ALA A 80 -0.90 10.25 15.02
CA ALA A 80 -0.09 9.94 13.85
C ALA A 80 -0.64 8.74 13.05
N SER A 81 -1.39 7.82 13.67
CA SER A 81 -1.91 6.62 12.99
C SER A 81 -2.85 7.01 11.85
N PHE A 82 -3.62 8.08 12.03
CA PHE A 82 -4.56 8.59 11.04
C PHE A 82 -3.88 8.93 9.70
N TYR A 83 -2.57 9.20 9.66
CA TYR A 83 -1.85 9.55 8.43
C TYR A 83 -1.52 8.34 7.53
N ASP A 84 -1.70 7.10 8.00
CA ASP A 84 -1.63 5.88 7.19
C ASP A 84 -2.58 4.79 7.68
N ASN A 85 -3.88 5.12 7.79
CA ASN A 85 -4.91 4.18 8.21
C ASN A 85 -6.10 4.17 7.22
N PRO A 86 -5.99 3.39 6.13
CA PRO A 86 -7.07 3.30 5.13
C PRO A 86 -8.42 2.90 5.73
N ASN A 87 -8.45 2.04 6.74
CA ASN A 87 -9.69 1.58 7.39
C ASN A 87 -10.47 2.72 8.04
N GLU A 88 -9.77 3.71 8.59
CA GLU A 88 -10.41 4.88 9.22
C GLU A 88 -10.86 5.94 8.21
N TRP A 89 -10.32 5.92 6.99
CA TRP A 89 -10.63 6.90 5.93
C TRP A 89 -11.85 6.53 5.10
N ILE A 90 -12.15 5.24 5.00
CA ILE A 90 -13.31 4.74 4.24
C ILE A 90 -14.57 5.50 4.67
N ASP A 91 -15.29 6.01 3.69
CA ASP A 91 -16.52 6.81 3.82
C ASP A 91 -16.39 8.14 4.59
N LYS A 92 -15.20 8.51 5.08
CA LYS A 92 -14.95 9.78 5.79
C LYS A 92 -14.14 10.79 4.98
N LEU A 93 -13.19 10.32 4.18
CA LEU A 93 -12.29 11.15 3.41
C LEU A 93 -12.54 10.99 1.90
N ASN A 94 -12.44 12.09 1.17
CA ASN A 94 -12.37 12.05 -0.29
C ASN A 94 -10.93 11.83 -0.78
N LEU A 95 -10.74 11.62 -2.09
CA LEU A 95 -9.42 11.35 -2.66
C LEU A 95 -8.45 12.51 -2.41
N GLU A 96 -8.91 13.75 -2.54
CA GLU A 96 -8.10 14.93 -2.28
C GLU A 96 -7.64 15.01 -0.82
N ASP A 97 -8.51 14.69 0.13
CA ASP A 97 -8.18 14.63 1.57
C ASP A 97 -7.11 13.55 1.83
N VAL A 98 -7.26 12.37 1.23
CA VAL A 98 -6.28 11.29 1.35
C VAL A 98 -4.94 11.72 0.75
N ILE A 99 -4.93 12.34 -0.43
CA ILE A 99 -3.69 12.84 -1.04
C ILE A 99 -3.05 13.89 -0.14
N ASP A 100 -3.80 14.85 0.37
CA ASP A 100 -3.30 15.91 1.24
C ASP A 100 -2.70 15.34 2.54
N LEU A 101 -3.43 14.43 3.18
CA LEU A 101 -3.01 13.75 4.40
C LEU A 101 -1.72 12.96 4.18
N ARG A 102 -1.69 12.09 3.17
CA ARG A 102 -0.53 11.26 2.81
C ARG A 102 0.68 12.08 2.36
N SER A 103 0.45 13.16 1.62
CA SER A 103 1.51 14.03 1.10
C SER A 103 2.16 14.90 2.17
N SER A 104 1.49 15.06 3.32
CA SER A 104 2.03 15.78 4.46
C SER A 104 3.08 14.97 5.25
N LEU A 105 3.14 13.65 5.04
CA LEU A 105 4.18 12.79 5.60
C LEU A 105 5.52 13.02 4.91
N ILE A 106 6.56 13.23 5.70
CA ILE A 106 7.92 13.28 5.17
C ILE A 106 8.47 11.87 5.13
N LEU A 107 8.86 11.42 3.94
CA LEU A 107 9.55 10.14 3.78
C LEU A 107 11.02 10.28 4.15
N VAL A 108 11.34 9.83 5.34
CA VAL A 108 12.69 9.80 5.90
C VAL A 108 13.41 8.57 5.39
N ALA A 109 14.34 8.76 4.47
CA ALA A 109 15.09 7.68 3.88
C ALA A 109 16.41 7.43 4.63
N MET A 110 16.74 6.16 4.80
CA MET A 110 18.10 5.75 5.12
C MET A 110 18.98 5.77 3.87
N HIS A 111 20.31 5.65 4.07
CA HIS A 111 21.22 5.34 2.98
C HIS A 111 20.81 4.04 2.26
N LYS A 112 21.31 3.89 1.03
CA LYS A 112 21.04 2.68 0.27
C LYS A 112 21.65 1.47 1.00
N LEU A 113 20.86 0.43 1.20
CA LEU A 113 21.24 -0.82 1.85
C LEU A 113 20.97 -1.98 0.90
N ASN A 114 21.79 -3.01 1.00
CA ASN A 114 21.51 -4.26 0.31
C ASN A 114 20.36 -4.97 1.04
N VAL A 115 19.34 -5.44 0.32
CA VAL A 115 18.17 -6.11 0.91
C VAL A 115 18.52 -7.26 1.86
N TYR A 116 19.62 -7.98 1.60
CA TYR A 116 20.07 -9.09 2.45
C TYR A 116 20.64 -8.61 3.80
N THR A 117 21.10 -7.37 3.88
CA THR A 117 21.70 -6.82 5.09
C THR A 117 20.76 -5.94 5.90
N VAL A 118 19.60 -5.57 5.34
CA VAL A 118 18.59 -4.72 6.02
C VAL A 118 18.21 -5.27 7.40
N PRO A 119 17.86 -6.56 7.58
CA PRO A 119 17.50 -7.09 8.89
C PRO A 119 18.64 -7.07 9.92
N MET A 120 19.90 -6.95 9.46
CA MET A 120 21.08 -6.98 10.32
C MET A 120 21.62 -5.59 10.65
N ILE A 121 21.54 -4.65 9.70
CA ILE A 121 22.16 -3.32 9.80
C ILE A 121 21.20 -2.27 10.33
N VAL A 122 19.91 -2.39 10.02
CA VAL A 122 18.91 -1.44 10.53
C VAL A 122 18.74 -1.68 12.02
N ASN A 123 18.74 -0.60 12.81
CA ASN A 123 18.49 -0.67 14.25
C ASN A 123 17.21 -1.48 14.53
N VAL A 124 17.33 -2.49 15.40
CA VAL A 124 16.22 -3.37 15.79
C VAL A 124 15.02 -2.56 16.29
N GLU A 125 15.23 -1.54 17.11
CA GLU A 125 14.16 -0.65 17.60
C GLU A 125 13.40 0.02 16.45
N LEU A 126 14.11 0.38 15.36
CA LEU A 126 13.50 1.01 14.18
C LEU A 126 12.73 0.00 13.32
N LEU A 127 13.21 -1.25 13.21
CA LEU A 127 12.48 -2.34 12.56
C LEU A 127 11.20 -2.68 13.32
N LEU A 128 11.31 -2.83 14.65
CA LEU A 128 10.20 -3.11 15.55
C LEU A 128 9.20 -1.97 15.57
N ALA A 129 9.67 -0.72 15.60
CA ALA A 129 8.81 0.45 15.42
C ALA A 129 8.02 0.29 14.13
N GLY A 130 8.66 -0.01 13.00
CA GLY A 130 8.02 -0.17 11.69
C GLY A 130 6.85 -1.18 11.61
N VAL A 131 6.79 -2.15 12.52
CA VAL A 131 5.70 -3.12 12.63
C VAL A 131 4.84 -2.97 13.89
N SER A 132 5.03 -1.89 14.63
CA SER A 132 4.25 -1.55 15.81
C SER A 132 2.77 -1.32 15.46
N LEU A 133 1.89 -1.73 16.36
CA LEU A 133 0.44 -1.48 16.32
C LEU A 133 0.10 0.01 16.52
N LYS A 134 0.96 0.73 17.23
CA LYS A 134 0.80 2.16 17.50
C LYS A 134 2.01 2.94 16.98
N PRO A 135 1.81 4.19 16.51
CA PRO A 135 2.93 5.06 16.17
C PRO A 135 3.89 5.24 17.33
N VAL A 136 5.18 5.23 17.03
CA VAL A 136 6.26 5.34 18.02
C VAL A 136 6.99 6.66 17.82
N ASP A 137 7.14 7.45 18.88
CA ASP A 137 7.85 8.73 18.81
C ASP A 137 9.27 8.54 18.25
N THR A 138 9.61 9.37 17.26
CA THR A 138 10.86 9.28 16.53
C THR A 138 11.40 10.67 16.24
N GLU A 139 12.72 10.79 16.35
CA GLU A 139 13.47 11.99 16.08
C GLU A 139 14.44 11.74 14.93
N VAL A 140 14.54 12.71 14.02
CA VAL A 140 15.31 12.59 12.79
C VAL A 140 16.23 13.78 12.64
N VAL A 141 17.52 13.50 12.51
CA VAL A 141 18.53 14.48 12.11
C VAL A 141 18.64 14.43 10.59
N VAL A 142 18.29 15.54 9.94
CA VAL A 142 18.22 15.64 8.49
C VAL A 142 19.61 15.85 7.89
N GLU A 143 19.93 15.12 6.83
CA GLU A 143 21.13 15.37 6.02
C GLU A 143 20.82 16.28 4.83
N LYS A 144 19.89 15.87 3.96
CA LYS A 144 19.53 16.60 2.73
C LYS A 144 18.23 16.14 2.11
N PHE A 145 17.74 16.88 1.13
CA PHE A 145 16.64 16.42 0.28
C PHE A 145 17.06 15.30 -0.69
N ILE A 146 16.17 14.33 -0.85
CA ILE A 146 16.20 13.37 -1.97
C ILE A 146 15.18 13.80 -3.03
N ARG A 147 13.96 14.16 -2.61
CA ARG A 147 12.88 14.60 -3.49
C ARG A 147 12.02 15.63 -2.79
N LYS A 148 11.70 16.72 -3.48
CA LYS A 148 10.87 17.82 -2.97
C LYS A 148 9.39 17.73 -3.35
N SER A 149 9.01 16.80 -4.23
CA SER A 149 7.67 16.67 -4.78
C SER A 149 6.95 15.43 -4.24
N ILE A 150 5.62 15.48 -4.25
CA ILE A 150 4.76 14.30 -4.05
C ILE A 150 5.04 13.26 -5.15
N LEU A 151 4.99 11.98 -4.78
CA LEU A 151 4.90 10.85 -5.71
C LEU A 151 3.49 10.28 -5.68
N LEU A 152 2.91 10.11 -6.86
CA LEU A 152 1.64 9.42 -7.06
C LEU A 152 1.93 8.13 -7.82
N ASP A 153 1.20 7.09 -7.49
CA ASP A 153 1.44 5.74 -7.96
C ASP A 153 0.11 4.96 -7.98
N SER A 154 -0.05 4.01 -8.90
CA SER A 154 -1.28 3.22 -9.05
C SER A 154 -1.47 2.11 -8.02
N ILE A 155 -0.41 1.69 -7.32
CA ILE A 155 -0.41 0.60 -6.34
C ILE A 155 -0.12 1.11 -4.93
N VAL A 156 0.82 2.06 -4.78
CA VAL A 156 1.19 2.59 -3.45
C VAL A 156 0.44 3.91 -3.21
N PRO A 157 -0.06 4.17 -1.99
CA PRO A 157 -0.68 5.45 -1.66
C PRO A 157 0.25 6.63 -1.99
N PRO A 158 -0.31 7.84 -2.21
CA PRO A 158 0.46 9.06 -2.39
C PRO A 158 1.57 9.20 -1.36
N LEU A 159 2.75 9.66 -1.79
CA LEU A 159 3.91 9.80 -0.93
C LEU A 159 4.38 11.25 -0.93
N GLY A 160 4.59 11.81 0.26
CA GLY A 160 5.11 13.15 0.40
C GLY A 160 6.59 13.30 0.02
N PRO A 161 7.16 14.50 0.23
CA PRO A 161 8.58 14.78 0.00
C PRO A 161 9.49 13.81 0.76
N SER A 162 10.67 13.53 0.19
CA SER A 162 11.64 12.63 0.80
C SER A 162 12.98 13.29 1.10
N ILE A 163 13.53 12.92 2.25
CA ILE A 163 14.80 13.40 2.77
C ILE A 163 15.72 12.23 3.07
N LEU A 164 17.02 12.49 3.13
CA LEU A 164 18.01 11.58 3.64
C LEU A 164 18.26 11.92 5.11
N ALA A 165 18.12 10.94 5.99
CA ALA A 165 18.48 11.09 7.40
C ALA A 165 19.97 10.81 7.62
N ARG A 166 20.60 11.66 8.43
CA ARG A 166 21.89 11.35 9.04
C ARG A 166 21.72 10.37 10.20
N ASN A 167 20.67 10.55 11.00
CA ASN A 167 20.32 9.69 12.12
C ASN A 167 18.81 9.63 12.32
N ILE A 168 18.30 8.47 12.74
CA ILE A 168 16.91 8.23 13.10
C ILE A 168 16.93 7.58 14.49
N ARG A 169 16.34 8.25 15.48
CA ARG A 169 16.25 7.76 16.86
C ARG A 169 14.81 7.49 17.23
N VAL A 170 14.51 6.25 17.59
CA VAL A 170 13.22 5.89 18.20
C VAL A 170 13.28 6.28 19.67
N THR A 171 12.32 7.07 20.15
CA THR A 171 12.26 7.56 21.54
C THR A 171 11.09 7.00 22.32
N GLY A 172 10.11 6.39 21.64
CA GLY A 172 9.02 5.62 22.26
C GLY A 172 9.27 4.11 22.25
N ASN A 173 8.37 3.36 22.90
CA ASN A 173 8.40 1.90 22.92
C ASN A 173 7.49 1.31 21.83
N PRO A 174 8.02 0.51 20.88
CA PRO A 174 7.20 -0.26 19.95
C PRO A 174 6.28 -1.24 20.68
N ASN A 175 5.06 -1.42 20.16
CA ASN A 175 4.10 -2.39 20.67
C ASN A 175 3.70 -3.34 19.55
N LEU A 176 4.12 -4.60 19.64
CA LEU A 176 3.90 -5.59 18.59
C LEU A 176 2.72 -6.51 18.90
N PRO A 177 2.04 -7.06 17.88
CA PRO A 177 1.20 -8.22 18.09
C PRO A 177 2.04 -9.36 18.69
N LYS A 178 1.53 -10.00 19.77
CA LYS A 178 2.26 -11.07 20.46
C LYS A 178 2.67 -12.22 19.53
N ARG A 179 1.80 -12.57 18.57
CA ARG A 179 2.11 -13.62 17.58
C ARG A 179 3.22 -13.21 16.65
N LEU A 180 3.25 -11.95 16.21
CA LEU A 180 4.31 -11.42 15.36
C LEU A 180 5.65 -11.42 16.10
N GLU A 181 5.68 -10.95 17.35
CA GLU A 181 6.89 -10.98 18.18
C GLU A 181 7.48 -12.40 18.26
N LYS A 182 6.64 -13.40 18.53
CA LYS A 182 7.07 -14.80 18.55
C LYS A 182 7.62 -15.27 17.19
N ILE A 183 6.91 -14.99 16.09
CA ILE A 183 7.32 -15.41 14.74
C ILE A 183 8.65 -14.77 14.31
N ILE A 184 8.93 -13.55 14.75
CA ILE A 184 10.22 -12.88 14.48
C ILE A 184 11.38 -13.72 15.05
N ASP A 185 11.19 -14.34 16.21
CA ASP A 185 12.22 -15.19 16.83
C ASP A 185 12.23 -16.64 16.30
N ASP A 186 11.13 -17.10 15.71
CA ASP A 186 10.99 -18.44 15.13
C ASP A 186 11.67 -18.58 13.75
N ASP A 187 12.09 -19.80 13.41
CA ASP A 187 12.69 -20.14 12.10
C ASP A 187 11.64 -20.77 11.17
N LEU A 188 10.64 -19.96 10.80
CA LEU A 188 9.48 -20.39 10.01
C LEU A 188 9.58 -19.91 8.55
N ARG A 189 9.12 -20.72 7.57
CA ARG A 189 9.06 -20.26 6.18
C ARG A 189 8.13 -19.05 6.06
N ALA A 190 8.46 -18.10 5.19
CA ALA A 190 7.73 -16.83 5.11
C ALA A 190 6.25 -17.02 4.75
N PHE A 191 5.92 -18.00 3.91
CA PHE A 191 4.54 -18.36 3.60
C PHE A 191 3.78 -18.82 4.85
N ASP A 192 4.35 -19.77 5.61
CA ASP A 192 3.70 -20.31 6.82
C ASP A 192 3.52 -19.21 7.88
N ALA A 193 4.51 -18.33 8.04
CA ALA A 193 4.43 -17.17 8.92
C ALA A 193 3.29 -16.20 8.53
N VAL A 194 3.12 -15.93 7.24
CA VAL A 194 2.02 -15.07 6.75
C VAL A 194 0.66 -15.70 7.06
N ILE A 195 0.48 -17.00 6.79
CA ILE A 195 -0.78 -17.69 7.06
C ILE A 195 -1.08 -17.76 8.55
N GLU A 196 -0.07 -17.99 9.38
CA GLU A 196 -0.22 -18.03 10.82
C GLU A 196 -0.65 -16.68 11.40
N LEU A 197 -0.02 -15.58 10.97
CA LEU A 197 -0.41 -14.22 11.38
C LEU A 197 -1.82 -13.85 10.90
N TYR A 198 -2.16 -14.23 9.67
CA TYR A 198 -3.49 -14.01 9.12
C TYR A 198 -4.57 -14.75 9.94
N ASN A 199 -4.34 -16.02 10.27
CA ASN A 199 -5.26 -16.81 11.07
C ASN A 199 -5.38 -16.33 12.53
N ASP A 200 -4.32 -15.71 13.08
CA ASP A 200 -4.33 -15.04 14.39
C ASP A 200 -5.12 -13.71 14.38
N GLY A 201 -5.50 -13.21 13.19
CA GLY A 201 -6.22 -11.95 13.03
C GLY A 201 -5.31 -10.71 13.05
N THR A 202 -4.02 -10.87 12.78
CA THR A 202 -3.10 -9.74 12.62
C THR A 202 -3.49 -8.93 11.38
N ASP A 203 -3.51 -7.60 11.50
CA ASP A 203 -3.83 -6.69 10.41
C ASP A 203 -2.93 -6.90 9.16
N PHE A 204 -3.56 -6.91 7.98
CA PHE A 204 -2.89 -7.17 6.70
C PHE A 204 -1.68 -6.26 6.46
N TYR A 205 -1.82 -4.96 6.71
CA TYR A 205 -0.73 -4.01 6.47
C TYR A 205 0.43 -4.24 7.44
N THR A 206 0.15 -4.69 8.66
CA THR A 206 1.17 -5.09 9.63
C THR A 206 1.96 -6.32 9.14
N ILE A 207 1.28 -7.35 8.61
CA ILE A 207 1.92 -8.52 7.99
C ILE A 207 2.78 -8.09 6.79
N ALA A 208 2.24 -7.23 5.91
CA ALA A 208 2.95 -6.73 4.75
C ALA A 208 4.20 -5.90 5.11
N ARG A 209 4.14 -5.07 6.16
CA ARG A 209 5.32 -4.33 6.67
C ARG A 209 6.37 -5.28 7.23
N ALA A 210 5.97 -6.27 8.03
CA ALA A 210 6.88 -7.28 8.57
C ALA A 210 7.57 -8.09 7.46
N PHE A 211 6.82 -8.51 6.45
CA PHE A 211 7.36 -9.18 5.27
C PHE A 211 8.34 -8.28 4.50
N SER A 212 7.96 -7.01 4.26
CA SER A 212 8.76 -6.05 3.52
C SER A 212 10.08 -5.71 4.22
N LEU A 213 10.09 -5.63 5.54
CA LEU A 213 11.30 -5.41 6.34
C LEU A 213 12.19 -6.66 6.47
N GLY A 214 11.75 -7.81 5.96
CA GLY A 214 12.49 -9.06 6.07
C GLY A 214 12.45 -9.68 7.47
N LEU A 215 11.40 -9.39 8.25
CA LEU A 215 11.21 -9.95 9.59
C LEU A 215 10.60 -11.36 9.57
N LEU A 216 10.01 -11.77 8.44
CA LEU A 216 9.39 -13.08 8.26
C LEU A 216 10.26 -13.96 7.35
N GLY A 217 10.30 -15.25 7.66
CA GLY A 217 11.05 -16.25 6.88
C GLY A 217 12.16 -16.92 7.68
N LEU A 218 12.80 -17.91 7.05
CA LEU A 218 13.91 -18.64 7.65
C LEU A 218 15.07 -17.68 7.90
N LYS A 219 15.68 -17.71 9.08
CA LYS A 219 16.68 -16.74 9.55
C LYS A 219 17.79 -16.50 8.53
N ASN A 220 18.31 -17.57 7.92
CA ASN A 220 19.39 -17.51 6.92
C ASN A 220 18.95 -16.99 5.54
N ASN A 221 17.65 -16.89 5.28
CA ASN A 221 17.08 -16.47 4.00
C ASN A 221 16.29 -15.16 4.10
N ARG A 222 16.21 -14.55 5.28
CA ARG A 222 15.53 -13.27 5.49
C ARG A 222 16.20 -12.18 4.67
N LYS A 223 15.37 -11.39 3.98
CA LYS A 223 15.79 -10.22 3.22
C LYS A 223 14.65 -9.22 3.20
N ALA A 224 14.97 -7.94 3.11
CA ALA A 224 13.95 -6.94 2.81
C ALA A 224 13.39 -7.17 1.40
N VAL A 225 12.12 -6.88 1.24
CA VAL A 225 11.39 -7.01 -0.03
C VAL A 225 10.73 -5.67 -0.32
N PRO A 226 10.84 -5.13 -1.55
CA PRO A 226 10.12 -3.92 -1.92
C PRO A 226 8.65 -3.98 -1.52
N THR A 227 8.12 -2.87 -1.00
CA THR A 227 6.80 -2.88 -0.35
C THR A 227 5.68 -3.28 -1.30
N ARG A 228 5.74 -2.87 -2.57
CA ARG A 228 4.79 -3.33 -3.61
C ARG A 228 4.76 -4.86 -3.72
N TRP A 229 5.94 -5.45 -3.85
CA TRP A 229 6.08 -6.90 -4.00
C TRP A 229 5.64 -7.62 -2.74
N SER A 230 5.87 -7.02 -1.57
CA SER A 230 5.45 -7.57 -0.28
C SER A 230 3.93 -7.59 -0.13
N ILE A 231 3.26 -6.48 -0.46
CA ILE A 231 1.78 -6.39 -0.47
C ILE A 231 1.22 -7.49 -1.36
N THR A 232 1.67 -7.55 -2.62
CA THR A 232 1.21 -8.58 -3.57
C THR A 232 1.53 -10.01 -3.14
N ALA A 233 2.72 -10.25 -2.57
CA ALA A 233 3.12 -11.59 -2.10
C ALA A 233 2.30 -12.07 -0.90
N VAL A 234 2.00 -11.18 0.06
CA VAL A 234 1.15 -11.48 1.22
C VAL A 234 -0.27 -11.77 0.76
N ASP A 235 -0.84 -10.91 -0.06
CA ASP A 235 -2.17 -11.10 -0.67
C ASP A 235 -2.27 -12.45 -1.41
N GLN A 236 -1.29 -12.74 -2.28
CA GLN A 236 -1.26 -13.99 -3.03
C GLN A 236 -1.12 -15.21 -2.10
N SER A 237 -0.36 -15.10 -1.01
CA SER A 237 -0.18 -16.18 -0.04
C SER A 237 -1.51 -16.50 0.65
N ILE A 238 -2.17 -15.48 1.20
CA ILE A 238 -3.47 -15.61 1.89
C ILE A 238 -4.53 -16.12 0.90
N GLY A 239 -4.66 -15.49 -0.27
CA GLY A 239 -5.64 -15.90 -1.26
C GLY A 239 -5.43 -17.33 -1.76
N ASN A 240 -4.19 -17.77 -1.97
CA ASN A 240 -3.93 -19.16 -2.38
C ASN A 240 -4.26 -20.17 -1.27
N HIS A 241 -3.97 -19.83 -0.02
CA HIS A 241 -4.38 -20.63 1.13
C HIS A 241 -5.91 -20.79 1.21
N LEU A 242 -6.65 -19.67 1.14
CA LEU A 242 -8.11 -19.69 1.15
C LEU A 242 -8.70 -20.47 -0.03
N LEU A 243 -8.19 -20.24 -1.25
CA LEU A 243 -8.67 -20.96 -2.43
C LEU A 243 -8.46 -22.47 -2.30
N SER A 244 -7.33 -22.91 -1.74
CA SER A 244 -7.05 -24.33 -1.51
C SER A 244 -8.07 -24.98 -0.58
N ALA A 245 -8.50 -24.26 0.47
CA ALA A 245 -9.53 -24.72 1.40
C ALA A 245 -10.93 -24.77 0.76
N LEU A 246 -11.19 -23.95 -0.25
CA LEU A 246 -12.51 -23.85 -0.90
C LEU A 246 -12.80 -24.92 -1.96
N LYS A 247 -11.76 -25.59 -2.50
CA LYS A 247 -11.92 -26.49 -3.66
C LYS A 247 -12.97 -27.59 -3.48
N LEU A 248 -13.16 -28.06 -2.25
CA LEU A 248 -14.08 -29.15 -1.91
C LEU A 248 -15.44 -28.68 -1.39
N ASN A 249 -15.63 -27.37 -1.22
CA ASN A 249 -16.88 -26.83 -0.70
C ASN A 249 -18.00 -26.88 -1.75
N PRO A 250 -19.27 -27.04 -1.35
CA PRO A 250 -20.37 -26.97 -2.30
C PRO A 250 -20.51 -25.55 -2.90
N PRO A 251 -21.03 -25.42 -4.13
CA PRO A 251 -21.28 -24.11 -4.71
C PRO A 251 -22.38 -23.36 -3.95
N ILE A 252 -22.39 -22.02 -4.05
CA ILE A 252 -23.54 -21.22 -3.61
C ILE A 252 -24.81 -21.62 -4.38
N SER A 253 -25.98 -21.48 -3.74
CA SER A 253 -27.27 -21.87 -4.35
C SER A 253 -27.83 -20.82 -5.30
N ASN A 254 -27.67 -19.53 -4.97
CA ASN A 254 -28.25 -18.40 -5.70
C ASN A 254 -27.16 -17.45 -6.16
N THR A 255 -27.44 -16.70 -7.24
CA THR A 255 -26.56 -15.61 -7.66
C THR A 255 -26.63 -14.46 -6.66
N LEU A 256 -25.47 -13.99 -6.20
CA LEU A 256 -25.33 -12.83 -5.33
C LEU A 256 -24.68 -11.68 -6.10
N VAL A 257 -25.15 -10.46 -5.86
CA VAL A 257 -24.64 -9.25 -6.51
C VAL A 257 -24.34 -8.21 -5.45
N PHE A 258 -23.13 -7.66 -5.48
CA PHE A 258 -22.67 -6.62 -4.56
C PHE A 258 -22.21 -5.40 -5.36
N TYR A 259 -22.54 -4.22 -4.85
CA TYR A 259 -22.09 -2.96 -5.41
C TYR A 259 -21.46 -2.08 -4.33
N ASN A 260 -20.33 -1.47 -4.64
CA ASN A 260 -19.74 -0.45 -3.78
C ASN A 260 -19.09 0.66 -4.63
N LYS A 261 -19.01 1.87 -4.09
CA LYS A 261 -18.29 2.99 -4.67
C LYS A 261 -17.46 3.68 -3.60
N ASN A 262 -16.14 3.76 -3.82
CA ASN A 262 -15.22 4.47 -2.93
C ASN A 262 -14.11 5.14 -3.74
N LEU A 263 -13.67 6.34 -3.34
CA LEU A 263 -12.57 7.09 -3.97
C LEU A 263 -12.60 7.05 -5.51
N TYR A 264 -13.75 7.35 -6.12
CA TYR A 264 -13.94 7.34 -7.58
C TYR A 264 -13.76 5.97 -8.28
N ASN A 265 -13.69 4.89 -7.53
CA ASN A 265 -13.77 3.52 -8.01
C ASN A 265 -15.17 2.99 -7.73
N LYS A 266 -15.78 2.31 -8.70
CA LYS A 266 -17.02 1.55 -8.51
C LYS A 266 -16.70 0.07 -8.71
N TYR A 267 -17.23 -0.77 -7.85
CA TYR A 267 -17.09 -2.22 -7.92
C TYR A 267 -18.46 -2.85 -8.04
N LEU A 268 -18.61 -3.76 -8.99
CA LEU A 268 -19.73 -4.68 -9.11
C LEU A 268 -19.17 -6.09 -9.02
N VAL A 269 -19.55 -6.83 -7.98
CA VAL A 269 -19.12 -8.22 -7.76
C VAL A 269 -20.33 -9.13 -7.92
N ILE A 270 -20.22 -10.12 -8.80
CA ILE A 270 -21.24 -11.12 -9.07
C ILE A 270 -20.68 -12.48 -8.71
N LEU A 271 -21.37 -13.18 -7.80
CA LEU A 271 -21.06 -14.56 -7.44
C LEU A 271 -22.18 -15.45 -8.00
N ALA A 272 -21.84 -16.42 -8.83
CA ALA A 272 -22.80 -17.34 -9.44
C ALA A 272 -22.53 -18.82 -9.05
N PRO A 273 -23.56 -19.67 -8.96
CA PRO A 273 -23.41 -21.09 -8.65
C PRO A 273 -22.46 -21.83 -9.60
N GLY A 274 -21.42 -22.47 -9.08
CA GLY A 274 -20.50 -23.32 -9.84
C GLY A 274 -19.13 -23.46 -9.19
N THR A 275 -18.24 -24.19 -9.85
CA THR A 275 -16.85 -24.32 -9.43
C THR A 275 -16.11 -22.98 -9.52
N TYR A 276 -15.16 -22.78 -8.61
CA TYR A 276 -14.41 -21.53 -8.56
C TYR A 276 -13.68 -21.26 -9.89
N ARG A 277 -13.97 -20.09 -10.43
CA ARG A 277 -13.26 -19.41 -11.52
C ARG A 277 -13.58 -17.94 -11.36
N ALA A 278 -12.66 -17.07 -11.74
CA ALA A 278 -12.85 -15.64 -11.59
C ALA A 278 -12.51 -14.90 -12.87
N ILE A 279 -13.30 -13.87 -13.18
CA ILE A 279 -12.99 -12.89 -14.20
C ILE A 279 -13.01 -11.50 -13.56
N TRP A 280 -12.04 -10.68 -13.92
CA TRP A 280 -11.92 -9.30 -13.52
C TRP A 280 -11.86 -8.42 -14.76
N ILE A 281 -12.69 -7.39 -14.78
CA ILE A 281 -12.75 -6.40 -15.85
C ILE A 281 -12.52 -5.04 -15.20
N GLU A 282 -11.38 -4.44 -15.47
CA GLU A 282 -11.06 -3.09 -15.03
C GLU A 282 -11.25 -2.12 -16.18
N VAL A 283 -12.09 -1.11 -15.96
CA VAL A 283 -12.49 -0.13 -16.97
C VAL A 283 -11.98 1.24 -16.55
N TRP A 284 -11.10 1.81 -17.36
CA TRP A 284 -10.51 3.12 -17.15
C TRP A 284 -11.21 4.15 -18.03
N HIS A 285 -11.89 5.11 -17.41
CA HIS A 285 -12.57 6.18 -18.15
C HIS A 285 -11.57 7.11 -18.87
N PRO A 286 -11.96 7.64 -20.05
CA PRO A 286 -11.14 8.58 -20.80
C PRO A 286 -10.90 9.89 -20.04
N SER A 287 -9.95 10.68 -20.54
CA SER A 287 -9.58 11.99 -19.99
C SER A 287 -9.18 11.97 -18.50
N SER A 288 -8.57 10.87 -18.06
CA SER A 288 -8.08 10.66 -16.70
C SER A 288 -6.54 10.68 -16.65
N ALA A 289 -5.96 10.68 -15.45
CA ALA A 289 -4.49 10.67 -15.31
C ALA A 289 -3.86 9.37 -15.84
N PHE A 290 -4.55 8.24 -15.70
CA PHE A 290 -4.08 6.93 -16.15
C PHE A 290 -4.64 6.51 -17.52
N ASN A 291 -5.72 7.12 -18.01
CA ASN A 291 -6.21 6.98 -19.39
C ASN A 291 -6.44 8.37 -20.02
N PRO A 292 -5.41 8.97 -20.64
CA PRO A 292 -5.51 10.28 -21.27
C PRO A 292 -6.20 10.26 -22.64
N SER A 293 -6.60 9.09 -23.14
CA SER A 293 -7.24 8.96 -24.43
C SER A 293 -8.68 9.49 -24.40
N SER A 294 -9.31 9.59 -25.57
CA SER A 294 -10.74 9.90 -25.69
C SER A 294 -11.65 8.67 -25.63
N LYS A 295 -11.06 7.47 -25.47
CA LYS A 295 -11.79 6.19 -25.44
C LYS A 295 -11.67 5.52 -24.09
N ILE A 296 -12.60 4.63 -23.81
CA ILE A 296 -12.50 3.74 -22.66
C ILE A 296 -11.40 2.72 -22.95
N GLU A 297 -10.51 2.53 -21.98
CA GLU A 297 -9.51 1.46 -21.97
C GLU A 297 -9.92 0.42 -20.92
N TYR A 298 -9.63 -0.86 -21.17
CA TYR A 298 -9.97 -1.91 -20.22
C TYR A 298 -8.91 -3.02 -20.14
N LEU A 299 -8.81 -3.64 -18.97
CA LEU A 299 -8.00 -4.80 -18.70
C LEU A 299 -8.91 -5.96 -18.28
N VAL A 300 -8.67 -7.15 -18.85
CA VAL A 300 -9.35 -8.38 -18.43
C VAL A 300 -8.34 -9.34 -17.82
N VAL A 301 -8.63 -9.81 -16.61
CA VAL A 301 -7.87 -10.87 -15.94
C VAL A 301 -8.80 -12.07 -15.75
N GLU A 302 -8.39 -13.22 -16.27
CA GLU A 302 -9.10 -14.49 -16.06
C GLU A 302 -8.26 -15.38 -15.14
N GLU A 303 -8.88 -15.92 -14.10
CA GLU A 303 -8.30 -16.95 -13.23
C GLU A 303 -8.87 -18.32 -13.57
N PHE A 304 -7.97 -19.21 -13.95
CA PHE A 304 -8.21 -20.61 -14.19
C PHE A 304 -7.83 -21.44 -12.96
N PRO A 305 -8.28 -22.72 -12.92
CA PRO A 305 -7.88 -23.64 -11.86
C PRO A 305 -6.36 -23.66 -11.61
N ALA A 306 -6.00 -23.90 -10.35
CA ALA A 306 -4.63 -23.86 -9.82
C ALA A 306 -3.98 -22.46 -9.77
N SER A 307 -4.78 -21.42 -9.51
CA SER A 307 -4.29 -20.03 -9.35
C SER A 307 -3.48 -19.54 -10.55
N ARG A 308 -3.91 -19.91 -11.76
CA ARG A 308 -3.28 -19.45 -13.00
C ARG A 308 -4.08 -18.27 -13.55
N TYR A 309 -3.41 -17.14 -13.71
CA TYR A 309 -4.01 -15.90 -14.18
C TYR A 309 -3.44 -15.51 -15.53
N THR A 310 -4.23 -14.84 -16.36
CA THR A 310 -3.75 -14.29 -17.64
C THR A 310 -2.71 -13.18 -17.47
N VAL A 311 -2.88 -12.33 -16.45
CA VAL A 311 -2.00 -11.22 -16.10
C VAL A 311 -1.88 -11.11 -14.58
N MET A 312 -0.69 -10.79 -14.08
CA MET A 312 -0.48 -10.46 -12.66
C MET A 312 -0.88 -9.00 -12.43
N ASP A 313 -1.99 -8.80 -11.72
CA ASP A 313 -2.51 -7.47 -11.37
C ASP A 313 -2.77 -7.35 -9.87
N GLY A 314 -2.21 -6.32 -9.23
CA GLY A 314 -2.34 -6.13 -7.79
C GLY A 314 -3.76 -5.79 -7.34
N GLY A 315 -4.52 -5.04 -8.15
CA GLY A 315 -5.91 -4.71 -7.86
C GLY A 315 -6.81 -5.94 -7.88
N TYR A 316 -6.61 -6.80 -8.87
CA TYR A 316 -7.27 -8.10 -8.96
C TYR A 316 -6.93 -9.00 -7.78
N ILE A 317 -5.64 -9.16 -7.42
CA ILE A 317 -5.25 -10.06 -6.32
C ILE A 317 -5.87 -9.60 -5.00
N ALA A 318 -5.86 -8.30 -4.69
CA ALA A 318 -6.49 -7.77 -3.48
C ALA A 318 -8.02 -8.02 -3.44
N ALA A 319 -8.72 -7.74 -4.54
CA ALA A 319 -10.16 -7.98 -4.64
C ALA A 319 -10.50 -9.48 -4.55
N ARG A 320 -9.69 -10.32 -5.19
CA ARG A 320 -9.78 -11.78 -5.13
C ARG A 320 -9.65 -12.28 -3.69
N THR A 321 -8.66 -11.83 -2.93
CA THR A 321 -8.47 -12.23 -1.53
C THR A 321 -9.74 -11.97 -0.71
N SER A 322 -10.32 -10.76 -0.82
CA SER A 322 -11.55 -10.39 -0.11
C SER A 322 -12.75 -11.29 -0.46
N ILE A 323 -12.88 -11.68 -1.72
CA ILE A 323 -13.96 -12.58 -2.17
C ILE A 323 -13.75 -13.99 -1.65
N LEU A 324 -12.50 -14.47 -1.64
CA LEU A 324 -12.15 -15.77 -1.10
C LEU A 324 -12.41 -15.84 0.42
N GLU A 325 -12.14 -14.76 1.16
CA GLU A 325 -12.49 -14.67 2.58
C GLU A 325 -14.00 -14.79 2.81
N TYR A 326 -14.81 -14.09 2.00
CA TYR A 326 -16.26 -14.16 2.08
C TYR A 326 -16.77 -15.58 1.79
N LEU A 327 -16.29 -16.19 0.71
CA LEU A 327 -16.65 -17.56 0.33
C LEU A 327 -16.19 -18.59 1.39
N HIS A 328 -15.01 -18.39 1.97
CA HIS A 328 -14.48 -19.23 3.04
C HIS A 328 -15.37 -19.17 4.28
N LYS A 329 -15.79 -17.97 4.72
CA LYS A 329 -16.76 -17.80 5.82
C LYS A 329 -18.09 -18.51 5.57
N MET A 330 -18.55 -18.55 4.32
CA MET A 330 -19.77 -19.26 3.93
C MET A 330 -19.59 -20.78 3.80
N ASN A 331 -18.35 -21.28 3.81
CA ASN A 331 -18.03 -22.66 3.42
C ASN A 331 -18.63 -23.01 2.05
N ARG A 332 -18.48 -22.11 1.06
CA ARG A 332 -19.00 -22.27 -0.29
C ARG A 332 -17.98 -21.87 -1.35
N GLN A 333 -18.16 -22.32 -2.58
CA GLN A 333 -17.44 -21.79 -3.74
C GLN A 333 -18.41 -21.16 -4.75
N ALA A 334 -17.88 -20.34 -5.65
CA ALA A 334 -18.68 -19.67 -6.68
C ALA A 334 -17.83 -19.32 -7.90
N LYS A 335 -18.48 -19.17 -9.05
CA LYS A 335 -17.93 -18.42 -10.17
C LYS A 335 -18.01 -16.93 -9.82
N VAL A 336 -16.93 -16.20 -10.06
CA VAL A 336 -16.79 -14.80 -9.66
C VAL A 336 -16.63 -13.93 -10.90
N ALA A 337 -17.37 -12.84 -10.98
CA ALA A 337 -17.11 -11.76 -11.92
C ALA A 337 -16.98 -10.45 -11.15
N ILE A 338 -15.90 -9.71 -11.40
CA ILE A 338 -15.61 -8.44 -10.76
C ILE A 338 -15.47 -7.40 -11.85
N ILE A 339 -16.30 -6.35 -11.79
CA ILE A 339 -16.22 -5.22 -12.70
C ILE A 339 -15.82 -4.01 -11.87
N ARG A 340 -14.64 -3.47 -12.15
CA ARG A 340 -14.15 -2.24 -11.54
C ARG A 340 -14.19 -1.12 -12.57
N GLU A 341 -14.97 -0.08 -12.30
CA GLU A 341 -15.03 1.13 -13.12
C GLU A 341 -14.29 2.26 -12.39
N ILE A 342 -13.25 2.81 -13.02
CA ILE A 342 -12.39 3.85 -12.47
C ILE A 342 -12.74 5.16 -13.16
N LEU A 343 -13.31 6.09 -12.39
CA LEU A 343 -13.79 7.37 -12.92
C LEU A 343 -12.63 8.35 -13.18
N PRO A 344 -12.83 9.38 -14.04
CA PRO A 344 -11.74 10.27 -14.46
C PRO A 344 -11.03 11.03 -13.33
N GLN A 345 -11.68 11.18 -12.18
CA GLN A 345 -11.15 11.88 -11.02
C GLN A 345 -10.10 11.07 -10.23
N TYR A 346 -9.94 9.78 -10.52
CA TYR A 346 -8.92 8.94 -9.88
C TYR A 346 -7.52 9.20 -10.48
N ILE A 347 -6.50 9.41 -9.63
CA ILE A 347 -5.18 9.94 -10.02
C ILE A 347 -4.05 9.27 -9.25
#